data_AF-A0A0Q8Q880-F1
#
_entry.id   AF-A0A0Q8Q880-F1
#
_cell.length_a   1.000
_cell.length_b   1.000
_cell.length_c   1.000
_cell.angle_alpha   90.00
_cell.angle_beta   90.00
_cell.angle_gamma   90.00
#
_symmetry.space_group_name_H-M   'P 1'
#
loop_
_entity.id
_entity.type
_entity.pdbx_description
1 polymer ?
#
loop_
_entity_poly.entity_id
_entity_poly.type
_entity_poly.pdbx_seq_one_letter_code
_entity_poly.pdbx_strand_id
1 'polypeptide(L)'
;MTGLASKLAPYAIDRLAGKIEAEMGLSFSHAKRRDLHNAVRRMAESQGFGDDDACIEWLLDGCWNKEKNDACAYHLTIGETYFFREPRAFDLVRDYARKKFGDCGRNNGQLRIWSAGCCTGEEPYSIAMTIRQALPEQGLDAIKILATDINAHHLRIAKAGVYRQWSFRNTHAALQRTNFSEEGDNQFRIGDQIRKLVQFSELNLAAPDYPSVATNTHAMDIIFCRNVLMYFSKQQAKKVIERFRQCLVDGGWLIVNPSEASAELFPGFARVCYPDAIYFQKTTHGSAPTDIHRAKKPASVTHLNPPSPVTIVAVTPKAPRLRNPQCKPEQAVASEGDLQTAEIFHAKALLAIESGDQRDAMKNLKRVVYLDPDCILAHFLMGVLQSAQSKHSEAARQFSAASELLAKLNGDDIVPGSDGLPAAYLQESIRSYMDKARS
;
A
#
# COMPACT_ATOMS: atom_id res chain seq x y z
N MET A 1 29.07 19.11 16.89
CA MET A 1 28.75 18.95 18.32
C MET A 1 28.57 17.47 18.58
N THR A 2 29.29 16.99 19.59
CA THR A 2 29.39 15.64 20.14
C THR A 2 28.11 14.79 20.05
N GLY A 3 28.15 13.70 19.29
CA GLY A 3 27.19 12.61 19.43
C GLY A 3 27.37 11.99 20.80
N LEU A 4 26.36 12.09 21.67
CA LEU A 4 26.28 11.29 22.87
C LEU A 4 26.26 9.82 22.43
N ALA A 5 27.25 9.05 22.87
CA ALA A 5 27.20 7.60 22.76
C ALA A 5 25.94 7.11 23.48
N SER A 6 25.20 6.18 22.87
CA SER A 6 24.04 5.53 23.48
C SER A 6 24.42 4.99 24.86
N LYS A 7 23.63 5.35 25.87
CA LYS A 7 23.79 4.93 27.27
C LYS A 7 23.17 3.56 27.54
N LEU A 8 22.40 3.03 26.59
CA LEU A 8 21.76 1.73 26.71
C LEU A 8 22.70 0.57 26.36
N ALA A 9 22.41 -0.60 26.95
CA ALA A 9 23.10 -1.85 26.60
C ALA A 9 22.98 -2.12 25.08
N PRO A 10 24.01 -2.72 24.43
CA PRO A 10 24.06 -2.95 22.98
C PRO A 10 22.84 -3.67 22.36
N TYR A 11 22.00 -4.28 23.19
CA TYR A 11 20.87 -5.13 22.81
C TYR A 11 19.49 -4.50 23.07
N ALA A 12 19.41 -3.24 23.51
CA ALA A 12 18.13 -2.62 23.86
C ALA A 12 17.15 -2.55 22.68
N ILE A 13 17.65 -2.22 21.49
CA ILE A 13 16.83 -2.19 20.27
C ILE A 13 16.31 -3.57 19.86
N ASP A 14 17.09 -4.63 20.09
CA ASP A 14 16.66 -6.00 19.80
C ASP A 14 15.60 -6.48 20.80
N ARG A 15 15.74 -6.14 22.08
CA ARG A 15 14.67 -6.37 23.07
C ARG A 15 13.39 -5.63 22.71
N LEU A 16 13.52 -4.37 22.26
CA LEU A 16 12.37 -3.58 21.84
C LEU A 16 11.69 -4.20 20.63
N ALA A 17 12.47 -4.66 19.64
CA ALA A 17 11.92 -5.38 18.50
C ALA A 17 11.11 -6.62 18.91
N GLY A 18 11.65 -7.42 19.85
CA GLY A 18 10.92 -8.58 20.39
C GLY A 18 9.64 -8.19 21.12
N LYS A 19 9.65 -7.09 21.89
CA LYS A 19 8.45 -6.57 22.57
C LYS A 19 7.41 -6.06 21.59
N ILE A 20 7.81 -5.32 20.56
CA ILE A 20 6.91 -4.86 19.49
C ILE A 20 6.31 -6.03 18.71
N GLU A 21 7.09 -7.06 18.41
CA GLU A 21 6.57 -8.25 17.74
C GLU A 21 5.56 -8.99 18.63
N ALA A 22 5.84 -9.14 19.92
CA ALA A 22 4.94 -9.80 20.86
C ALA A 22 3.60 -9.06 21.03
N GLU A 23 3.66 -7.73 21.14
CA GLU A 23 2.50 -6.90 21.49
C GLU A 23 1.71 -6.44 20.26
N MET A 24 2.39 -6.13 19.15
CA MET A 24 1.77 -5.57 17.93
C MET A 24 1.87 -6.49 16.71
N GLY A 25 2.64 -7.59 16.79
CA GLY A 25 2.91 -8.50 15.68
C GLY A 25 3.93 -7.99 14.67
N LEU A 26 4.33 -6.72 14.73
CA LEU A 26 5.22 -6.10 13.76
C LEU A 26 6.65 -6.65 13.90
N SER A 27 7.10 -7.35 12.86
CA SER A 27 8.41 -7.96 12.79
C SER A 27 9.40 -7.00 12.15
N PHE A 28 10.32 -6.52 12.97
CA PHE A 28 11.56 -5.95 12.50
C PHE A 28 12.56 -7.13 12.44
N SER A 29 13.25 -7.35 11.32
CA SER A 29 14.40 -8.27 11.26
C SER A 29 15.68 -7.53 11.65
N HIS A 30 16.82 -8.23 11.79
CA HIS A 30 18.09 -7.55 12.02
C HIS A 30 18.40 -6.48 10.95
N ALA A 31 18.10 -6.76 9.68
CA ALA A 31 18.25 -5.79 8.59
C ALA A 31 17.36 -4.54 8.77
N LYS A 32 16.20 -4.68 9.42
CA LYS A 32 15.26 -3.58 9.70
C LYS A 32 15.49 -2.89 11.05
N ARG A 33 16.57 -3.18 11.79
CA ARG A 33 16.86 -2.50 13.08
C ARG A 33 17.06 -1.01 12.92
N ARG A 34 17.70 -0.60 11.83
CA ARG A 34 17.92 0.81 11.52
C ARG A 34 16.60 1.55 11.35
N ASP A 35 15.62 0.94 10.69
CA ASP A 35 14.29 1.53 10.49
C ASP A 35 13.54 1.68 11.81
N LEU A 36 13.61 0.65 12.67
CA LEU A 36 13.05 0.69 14.02
C LEU A 36 13.65 1.86 14.82
N HIS A 37 14.98 1.95 14.83
CA HIS A 37 15.70 3.01 15.54
C HIS A 37 15.34 4.41 15.01
N ASN A 38 15.21 4.57 13.69
CA ASN A 38 14.80 5.84 13.09
C ASN A 38 13.35 6.21 13.47
N ALA A 39 12.46 5.22 13.59
CA ALA A 39 11.09 5.47 14.04
C ALA A 39 11.02 5.84 15.52
N VAL A 40 11.84 5.19 16.37
CA VAL A 40 12.01 5.56 17.77
C VAL A 40 12.53 7.00 17.90
N ARG A 41 13.51 7.41 17.09
CA ARG A 41 13.99 8.80 17.10
C ARG A 41 12.88 9.82 16.83
N ARG A 42 12.11 9.59 15.76
CA ARG A 42 10.95 10.45 15.45
C ARG A 42 9.91 10.45 16.56
N MET A 43 9.71 9.30 17.22
CA MET A 43 8.82 9.17 18.37
C MET A 43 9.33 9.98 19.56
N ALA A 44 10.61 9.85 19.89
CA ALA A 44 11.29 10.57 20.96
C ALA A 44 11.12 12.09 20.78
N GLU A 45 11.41 12.60 19.58
CA GLU A 45 11.24 14.02 19.22
C GLU A 45 9.78 14.48 19.37
N SER A 46 8.82 13.71 18.85
CA SER A 46 7.40 14.10 18.85
C SER A 46 6.76 14.12 20.25
N GLN A 47 7.25 13.28 21.16
CA GLN A 47 6.74 13.15 22.53
C GLN A 47 7.58 13.90 23.56
N GLY A 48 8.67 14.55 23.14
CA GLY A 48 9.52 15.36 24.01
C GLY A 48 10.43 14.54 24.93
N PHE A 49 10.81 13.32 24.53
CA PHE A 49 11.87 12.58 25.22
C PHE A 49 13.22 13.28 25.01
N GLY A 50 14.11 13.17 26.00
CA GLY A 50 15.43 13.78 25.94
C GLY A 50 16.35 13.17 24.87
N ASP A 51 16.20 11.87 24.62
CA ASP A 51 16.92 11.11 23.60
C ASP A 51 16.18 9.82 23.21
N ASP A 52 16.71 9.14 22.19
CA ASP A 52 16.19 7.86 21.68
C ASP A 52 16.21 6.77 22.78
N ASP A 53 17.22 6.79 23.66
CA ASP A 53 17.41 5.80 24.71
C ASP A 53 16.30 5.89 25.78
N ALA A 54 15.96 7.09 26.24
CA ALA A 54 14.86 7.30 27.17
C ALA A 54 13.51 6.83 26.60
N CYS A 55 13.30 6.99 25.29
CA CYS A 55 12.12 6.47 24.62
C CYS A 55 12.11 4.94 24.60
N ILE A 56 13.24 4.30 24.30
CA ILE A 56 13.38 2.83 24.34
C ILE A 56 13.16 2.29 25.74
N GLU A 57 13.72 2.93 26.76
CA GLU A 57 13.53 2.55 28.17
C GLU A 57 12.05 2.61 28.55
N TRP A 58 11.36 3.70 28.20
CA TRP A 58 9.93 3.82 28.45
C TRP A 58 9.10 2.74 27.74
N LEU A 59 9.42 2.42 26.48
CA LEU A 59 8.74 1.34 25.74
C LEU A 59 8.99 -0.04 26.35
N LEU A 60 10.20 -0.28 26.86
CA LEU A 60 10.59 -1.53 27.49
C LEU A 60 10.07 -1.68 28.92
N ASP A 61 9.92 -0.58 29.65
CA ASP A 61 9.49 -0.57 31.04
C ASP A 61 8.03 -1.02 31.19
N GLY A 62 7.68 -1.62 32.33
CA GLY A 62 6.31 -1.97 32.70
C GLY A 62 5.51 -2.83 31.68
N CYS A 63 4.19 -2.86 31.90
CA CYS A 63 3.25 -3.52 30.99
C CYS A 63 3.04 -2.71 29.70
N TRP A 64 2.69 -3.41 28.62
CA TRP A 64 2.25 -2.76 27.39
C TRP A 64 0.85 -2.19 27.59
N ASN A 65 0.66 -0.91 27.22
CA ASN A 65 -0.59 -0.19 27.44
C ASN A 65 -1.00 0.56 26.16
N LYS A 66 -2.18 1.19 26.18
CA LYS A 66 -2.74 1.90 25.03
C LYS A 66 -1.84 3.04 24.55
N GLU A 67 -1.22 3.78 25.46
CA GLU A 67 -0.34 4.89 25.14
C GLU A 67 0.88 4.44 24.33
N LYS A 68 1.55 3.38 24.78
CA LYS A 68 2.67 2.75 24.05
C LYS A 68 2.23 2.21 22.70
N ASN A 69 1.08 1.54 22.67
CA ASN A 69 0.52 1.00 21.44
C ASN A 69 0.25 2.11 20.41
N ASP A 70 -0.36 3.23 20.82
CA ASP A 70 -0.72 4.34 19.93
C ASP A 70 0.50 5.09 19.43
N ALA A 71 1.47 5.35 20.32
CA ALA A 71 2.76 5.91 19.97
C ALA A 71 3.47 5.06 18.92
N CYS A 72 3.63 3.76 19.20
CA CYS A 72 4.25 2.83 18.28
C CYS A 72 3.48 2.72 16.96
N ALA A 73 2.15 2.58 17.00
CA ALA A 73 1.35 2.46 15.79
C ALA A 73 1.50 3.69 14.90
N TYR A 74 1.53 4.90 15.48
CA TYR A 74 1.70 6.15 14.74
C TYR A 74 3.03 6.21 13.98
N HIS A 75 4.15 5.78 14.59
CA HIS A 75 5.48 5.92 13.99
C HIS A 75 6.00 4.69 13.24
N LEU A 76 5.47 3.50 13.54
CA LEU A 76 5.97 2.23 13.00
C LEU A 76 5.12 1.68 11.85
N THR A 77 3.87 2.12 11.70
CA THR A 77 3.02 1.71 10.58
C THR A 77 3.21 2.63 9.38
N ILE A 78 3.08 2.07 8.17
CA ILE A 78 3.24 2.80 6.91
C ILE A 78 1.85 3.14 6.35
N GLY A 79 1.64 4.41 6.02
CA GLY A 79 0.34 4.96 5.60
C GLY A 79 0.07 4.96 4.08
N GLU A 80 0.73 4.10 3.30
CA GLU A 80 0.67 4.15 1.83
C GLU A 80 -0.58 3.43 1.29
N THR A 81 -1.63 4.19 0.96
CA THR A 81 -2.87 3.66 0.37
C THR A 81 -3.48 4.62 -0.65
N TYR A 82 -4.43 4.11 -1.45
CA TYR A 82 -5.16 4.88 -2.46
C TYR A 82 -6.42 4.18 -2.94
N PHE A 83 -7.34 4.97 -3.47
CA PHE A 83 -8.59 4.47 -4.00
C PHE A 83 -8.35 3.54 -5.17
N PHE A 84 -9.07 2.41 -5.16
CA PHE A 84 -9.06 1.38 -6.18
C PHE A 84 -7.69 0.77 -6.47
N ARG A 85 -6.81 0.70 -5.45
CA ARG A 85 -5.57 -0.09 -5.52
C ARG A 85 -5.90 -1.54 -5.87
N GLU A 86 -5.30 -2.08 -6.92
CA GLU A 86 -5.61 -3.41 -7.51
C GLU A 86 -7.10 -3.56 -7.92
N PRO A 87 -7.51 -2.93 -9.04
CA PRO A 87 -8.91 -2.84 -9.47
C PRO A 87 -9.68 -4.18 -9.53
N ARG A 88 -8.99 -5.29 -9.83
CA ARG A 88 -9.61 -6.61 -9.96
C ARG A 88 -10.21 -7.16 -8.67
N ALA A 89 -9.72 -6.74 -7.50
CA ALA A 89 -10.30 -7.17 -6.24
C ALA A 89 -11.74 -6.66 -6.09
N PHE A 90 -12.03 -5.47 -6.64
CA PHE A 90 -13.36 -4.87 -6.63
C PHE A 90 -14.30 -5.51 -7.67
N ASP A 91 -13.77 -6.08 -8.76
CA ASP A 91 -14.57 -6.92 -9.67
C ASP A 91 -15.16 -8.12 -8.94
N LEU A 92 -14.36 -8.78 -8.10
CA LEU A 92 -14.81 -9.90 -7.28
C LEU A 92 -15.91 -9.48 -6.30
N VAL A 93 -15.74 -8.34 -5.62
CA VAL A 93 -16.76 -7.79 -4.71
C VAL A 93 -18.07 -7.54 -5.45
N ARG A 94 -18.02 -6.88 -6.61
CA ARG A 94 -19.21 -6.61 -7.44
C ARG A 94 -19.91 -7.91 -7.82
N ASP A 95 -19.17 -8.89 -8.33
CA ASP A 95 -19.73 -10.13 -8.83
C ASP A 95 -20.31 -10.98 -7.68
N TYR A 96 -19.65 -10.99 -6.51
CA TYR A 96 -20.15 -11.64 -5.31
C TYR A 96 -21.44 -10.98 -4.80
N ALA A 97 -21.46 -9.65 -4.72
CA ALA A 97 -22.64 -8.89 -4.31
C ALA A 97 -23.84 -9.16 -5.22
N ARG A 98 -23.65 -9.09 -6.55
CA ARG A 98 -24.70 -9.39 -7.54
C ARG A 98 -25.21 -10.83 -7.42
N LYS A 99 -24.30 -11.79 -7.26
CA LYS A 99 -24.69 -13.20 -7.07
C LYS A 99 -25.52 -13.40 -5.80
N LYS A 100 -25.18 -12.69 -4.72
CA LYS A 100 -25.85 -12.85 -3.41
C LYS A 100 -27.24 -12.24 -3.37
N PHE A 101 -27.46 -11.09 -4.02
CA PHE A 101 -28.74 -10.35 -3.95
C PHE A 101 -29.58 -10.42 -5.23
N GLY A 102 -29.02 -10.91 -6.35
CA GLY A 102 -29.66 -10.88 -7.67
C GLY A 102 -29.94 -9.45 -8.16
N ASP A 103 -30.63 -9.34 -9.30
CA ASP A 103 -31.00 -8.04 -9.88
C ASP A 103 -32.18 -7.37 -9.16
N CYS A 104 -32.96 -8.13 -8.38
CA CYS A 104 -34.18 -7.66 -7.70
C CYS A 104 -33.97 -7.27 -6.23
N GLY A 105 -32.75 -7.39 -5.68
CA GLY A 105 -32.45 -7.05 -4.28
C GLY A 105 -33.20 -7.90 -3.24
N ARG A 106 -33.75 -9.07 -3.63
CA ARG A 106 -34.48 -9.94 -2.70
C ARG A 106 -33.51 -10.80 -1.89
N ASN A 107 -33.82 -10.85 -0.59
CA ASN A 107 -32.89 -11.05 0.52
C ASN A 107 -32.46 -12.52 0.69
N ASN A 108 -31.17 -12.81 0.51
CA ASN A 108 -30.53 -14.09 0.90
C ASN A 108 -29.60 -13.92 2.12
N GLY A 109 -29.81 -12.87 2.93
CA GLY A 109 -29.03 -12.57 4.14
C GLY A 109 -28.16 -11.32 4.00
N GLN A 110 -27.24 -11.11 4.94
CA GLN A 110 -26.35 -9.95 4.98
C GLN A 110 -25.05 -10.20 4.20
N LEU A 111 -24.51 -9.19 3.51
CA LEU A 111 -23.15 -9.22 2.97
C LEU A 111 -22.20 -8.53 3.95
N ARG A 112 -21.29 -9.30 4.54
CA ARG A 112 -20.32 -8.81 5.55
C ARG A 112 -18.92 -8.79 4.95
N ILE A 113 -18.34 -7.61 4.87
CA ILE A 113 -17.00 -7.41 4.30
C ILE A 113 -16.12 -6.77 5.35
N TRP A 114 -14.87 -7.21 5.44
CA TRP A 114 -13.88 -6.64 6.35
C TRP A 114 -12.64 -6.17 5.59
N SER A 115 -12.29 -4.88 5.70
CA SER A 115 -10.97 -4.35 5.34
C SER A 115 -10.08 -4.31 6.59
N ALA A 116 -9.15 -5.25 6.68
CA ALA A 116 -8.24 -5.47 7.80
C ALA A 116 -6.88 -4.84 7.53
N GLY A 117 -6.56 -3.77 8.26
CA GLY A 117 -5.43 -2.86 7.98
C GLY A 117 -5.83 -1.79 6.98
N CYS A 118 -6.94 -1.08 7.25
CA CYS A 118 -7.58 -0.19 6.28
C CYS A 118 -6.85 1.15 6.07
N CYS A 119 -5.81 1.45 6.86
CA CYS A 119 -5.08 2.70 6.83
C CYS A 119 -6.05 3.90 6.90
N THR A 120 -5.87 4.89 6.03
CA THR A 120 -6.64 6.14 5.96
C THR A 120 -8.00 6.00 5.26
N GLY A 121 -8.46 4.78 4.99
CA GLY A 121 -9.86 4.50 4.62
C GLY A 121 -10.15 4.41 3.12
N GLU A 122 -9.16 4.60 2.25
CA GLU A 122 -9.35 4.50 0.80
C GLU A 122 -9.87 3.13 0.35
N GLU A 123 -9.35 2.03 0.89
CA GLU A 123 -9.81 0.68 0.55
C GLU A 123 -11.28 0.42 0.93
N PRO A 124 -11.73 0.60 2.19
CA PRO A 124 -13.13 0.32 2.53
C PRO A 124 -14.11 1.26 1.81
N TYR A 125 -13.72 2.49 1.51
CA TYR A 125 -14.55 3.38 0.68
C TYR A 125 -14.57 2.96 -0.79
N SER A 126 -13.49 2.43 -1.36
CA SER A 126 -13.52 1.80 -2.68
C SER A 126 -14.48 0.61 -2.72
N ILE A 127 -14.47 -0.25 -1.70
CA ILE A 127 -15.43 -1.35 -1.54
C ILE A 127 -16.86 -0.81 -1.52
N ALA A 128 -17.14 0.21 -0.69
CA ALA A 128 -18.46 0.82 -0.57
C ALA A 128 -18.96 1.43 -1.88
N MET A 129 -18.09 2.17 -2.60
CA MET A 129 -18.40 2.72 -3.92
C MET A 129 -18.70 1.61 -4.95
N THR A 130 -17.92 0.53 -4.96
CA THR A 130 -18.17 -0.63 -5.84
C THR A 130 -19.52 -1.27 -5.56
N ILE A 131 -19.89 -1.47 -4.29
CA ILE A 131 -21.18 -2.07 -3.92
C ILE A 131 -22.34 -1.18 -4.31
N ARG A 132 -22.24 0.14 -4.07
CA ARG A 132 -23.27 1.11 -4.48
C ARG A 132 -23.49 1.13 -5.98
N GLN A 133 -22.45 0.88 -6.78
CA GLN A 133 -22.58 0.73 -8.24
C GLN A 133 -23.14 -0.63 -8.66
N ALA A 134 -22.94 -1.65 -7.84
CA ALA A 134 -23.32 -3.02 -8.15
C ALA A 134 -24.78 -3.32 -7.85
N LEU A 135 -25.36 -2.68 -6.83
CA LEU A 135 -26.66 -2.99 -6.24
C LEU A 135 -27.62 -1.79 -6.23
N PRO A 136 -28.94 -2.01 -6.31
CA PRO A 136 -29.94 -0.97 -6.07
C PRO A 136 -29.97 -0.54 -4.60
N GLU A 137 -30.56 0.63 -4.29
CA GLU A 137 -30.54 1.20 -2.93
C GLU A 137 -31.10 0.26 -1.86
N GLN A 138 -32.15 -0.51 -2.18
CA GLN A 138 -32.75 -1.47 -1.24
C GLN A 138 -31.79 -2.61 -0.85
N GLY A 139 -30.80 -2.92 -1.70
CA GLY A 139 -29.78 -3.92 -1.41
C GLY A 139 -28.71 -3.42 -0.43
N LEU A 140 -28.58 -2.10 -0.25
CA LEU A 140 -27.52 -1.50 0.57
C LEU A 140 -27.74 -1.67 2.07
N ASP A 141 -28.99 -1.81 2.53
CA ASP A 141 -29.33 -2.03 3.94
C ASP A 141 -28.78 -3.36 4.49
N ALA A 142 -28.60 -4.34 3.60
CA ALA A 142 -28.04 -5.64 3.90
C ALA A 142 -26.50 -5.68 3.83
N ILE A 143 -25.83 -4.53 3.66
CA ILE A 143 -24.37 -4.45 3.54
C ILE A 143 -23.77 -3.98 4.86
N LYS A 144 -22.71 -4.66 5.31
CA LYS A 144 -21.87 -4.23 6.43
C LYS A 144 -20.41 -4.28 6.02
N ILE A 145 -19.74 -3.14 6.00
CA ILE A 145 -18.30 -3.05 5.78
C ILE A 145 -17.65 -2.67 7.11
N LEU A 146 -16.93 -3.61 7.70
CA LEU A 146 -16.03 -3.35 8.82
C LEU A 146 -14.67 -2.92 8.26
N ALA A 147 -14.10 -1.85 8.80
CA ALA A 147 -12.77 -1.38 8.46
C ALA A 147 -11.98 -1.24 9.76
N THR A 148 -10.85 -1.93 9.86
CA THR A 148 -10.04 -1.89 11.08
C THR A 148 -8.59 -1.57 10.80
N ASP A 149 -7.97 -0.86 11.74
CA ASP A 149 -6.53 -0.60 11.74
C ASP A 149 -6.02 -0.54 13.18
N ILE A 150 -4.72 -0.75 13.38
CA ILE A 150 -4.07 -0.58 14.68
C ILE A 150 -3.75 0.90 14.96
N ASN A 151 -3.61 1.70 13.89
CA ASN A 151 -3.23 3.11 13.99
C ASN A 151 -4.47 4.01 14.14
N ALA A 152 -4.72 4.46 15.37
CA ALA A 152 -5.82 5.37 15.70
C ALA A 152 -5.77 6.71 14.91
N HIS A 153 -4.58 7.17 14.51
CA HIS A 153 -4.46 8.37 13.68
C HIS A 153 -5.00 8.15 12.26
N HIS A 154 -4.65 7.03 11.63
CA HIS A 154 -5.19 6.66 10.32
C HIS A 154 -6.71 6.52 10.37
N LEU A 155 -7.25 5.89 11.41
CA LEU A 155 -8.70 5.77 11.60
C LEU A 155 -9.41 7.11 11.76
N ARG A 156 -8.77 8.12 12.39
CA ARG A 156 -9.33 9.48 12.47
C ARG A 156 -9.44 10.11 11.08
N ILE A 157 -8.41 9.98 10.25
CA ILE A 157 -8.42 10.46 8.85
C ILE A 157 -9.52 9.74 8.07
N ALA A 158 -9.61 8.42 8.19
CA ALA A 158 -10.61 7.60 7.51
C ALA A 158 -12.05 7.99 7.88
N LYS A 159 -12.31 8.21 9.17
CA LYS A 159 -13.62 8.67 9.68
C LYS A 159 -13.97 10.08 9.20
N ALA A 160 -12.98 10.98 9.09
CA ALA A 160 -13.18 12.31 8.53
C ALA A 160 -13.53 12.23 7.03
N GLY A 161 -12.91 11.29 6.31
CA GLY A 161 -13.21 11.01 4.91
C GLY A 161 -12.80 12.14 3.97
N VAL A 162 -11.75 12.88 4.32
CA VAL A 162 -11.23 14.01 3.54
C VAL A 162 -9.88 13.63 2.97
N TYR A 163 -9.76 13.70 1.63
CA TYR A 163 -8.63 13.20 0.87
C TYR A 163 -8.07 14.27 -0.05
N ARG A 164 -6.84 14.06 -0.52
CA ARG A 164 -6.18 14.95 -1.51
C ARG A 164 -5.99 14.23 -2.83
N GLN A 165 -5.59 14.97 -3.87
CA GLN A 165 -5.44 14.43 -5.23
C GLN A 165 -4.57 13.16 -5.30
N TRP A 166 -3.55 13.03 -4.44
CA TRP A 166 -2.68 11.85 -4.40
C TRP A 166 -3.43 10.54 -4.11
N SER A 167 -4.48 10.57 -3.29
CA SER A 167 -5.31 9.39 -2.99
C SER A 167 -6.06 8.88 -4.23
N PHE A 168 -6.17 9.69 -5.29
CA PHE A 168 -6.89 9.37 -6.53
C PHE A 168 -5.99 8.99 -7.71
N ARG A 169 -4.68 8.81 -7.50
CA ARG A 169 -3.67 8.61 -8.57
C ARG A 169 -3.97 7.49 -9.57
N ASN A 170 -4.77 6.50 -9.19
CA ASN A 170 -5.23 5.40 -10.05
C ASN A 170 -6.76 5.28 -10.11
N THR A 171 -7.49 6.37 -9.83
CA THR A 171 -8.95 6.40 -9.81
C THR A 171 -9.50 7.10 -11.04
N HIS A 172 -10.52 6.50 -11.67
CA HIS A 172 -11.20 7.10 -12.81
C HIS A 172 -11.90 8.40 -12.37
N ALA A 173 -11.68 9.51 -13.09
CA ALA A 173 -12.17 10.85 -12.70
C ALA A 173 -13.70 10.91 -12.47
N ALA A 174 -14.47 10.08 -13.19
CA ALA A 174 -15.91 9.96 -12.96
C ALA A 174 -16.25 9.49 -11.52
N LEU A 175 -15.48 8.56 -10.96
CA LEU A 175 -15.71 8.06 -9.60
C LEU A 175 -15.49 9.16 -8.56
N GLN A 176 -14.45 9.98 -8.76
CA GLN A 176 -14.19 11.14 -7.92
C GLN A 176 -15.36 12.14 -7.99
N ARG A 177 -15.79 12.53 -9.19
CA ARG A 177 -16.89 13.49 -9.38
C ARG A 177 -18.23 13.02 -8.82
N THR A 178 -18.51 11.73 -8.89
CA THR A 178 -19.81 11.18 -8.44
C THR A 178 -19.86 10.96 -6.93
N ASN A 179 -18.74 10.64 -6.29
CA ASN A 179 -18.74 10.21 -4.88
C ASN A 179 -18.11 11.21 -3.92
N PHE A 180 -17.52 12.30 -4.40
CA PHE A 180 -16.82 13.28 -3.58
C PHE A 180 -17.29 14.70 -3.85
N SER A 181 -17.24 15.54 -2.81
CA SER A 181 -17.42 16.99 -2.90
C SER A 181 -16.10 17.69 -2.61
N GLU A 182 -15.78 18.73 -3.38
CA GLU A 182 -14.61 19.58 -3.13
C GLU A 182 -14.90 20.55 -1.98
N GLU A 183 -13.99 20.67 -1.01
CA GLU A 183 -14.13 21.54 0.17
C GLU A 183 -13.14 22.73 0.17
N GLY A 184 -12.40 22.93 -0.92
CA GLY A 184 -11.30 23.89 -1.01
C GLY A 184 -9.94 23.27 -0.68
N ASP A 185 -8.85 24.02 -0.92
CA ASP A 185 -7.46 23.59 -0.66
C ASP A 185 -7.06 22.23 -1.25
N ASN A 186 -7.62 21.87 -2.42
CA ASN A 186 -7.45 20.57 -3.07
C ASN A 186 -7.86 19.38 -2.17
N GLN A 187 -8.87 19.57 -1.32
CA GLN A 187 -9.45 18.55 -0.46
C GLN A 187 -10.80 18.09 -0.99
N PHE A 188 -11.02 16.77 -0.91
CA PHE A 188 -12.19 16.08 -1.41
C PHE A 188 -12.80 15.25 -0.29
N ARG A 189 -14.04 15.58 0.10
CA ARG A 189 -14.78 14.80 1.09
C ARG A 189 -15.61 13.72 0.41
N ILE A 190 -15.50 12.48 0.89
CA ILE A 190 -16.34 11.37 0.44
C ILE A 190 -17.80 11.60 0.90
N GLY A 191 -18.76 11.35 0.01
CA GLY A 191 -20.18 11.57 0.26
C GLY A 191 -20.73 10.71 1.41
N ASP A 192 -21.62 11.28 2.21
CA ASP A 192 -22.17 10.65 3.41
C ASP A 192 -22.90 9.33 3.12
N GLN A 193 -23.49 9.19 1.95
CA GLN A 193 -24.13 7.95 1.49
C GLN A 193 -23.14 6.78 1.36
N ILE A 194 -21.87 7.04 1.08
CA ILE A 194 -20.80 6.04 1.07
C ILE A 194 -20.29 5.83 2.50
N ARG A 195 -20.10 6.93 3.26
CA ARG A 195 -19.59 6.88 4.65
C ARG A 195 -20.43 5.99 5.55
N LYS A 196 -21.76 6.07 5.43
CA LYS A 196 -22.70 5.28 6.25
C LYS A 196 -22.58 3.76 6.04
N LEU A 197 -21.97 3.31 4.95
CA LEU A 197 -21.77 1.87 4.69
C LEU A 197 -20.56 1.29 5.43
N VAL A 198 -19.65 2.14 5.91
CA VAL A 198 -18.37 1.73 6.50
C VAL A 198 -18.35 2.02 8.00
N GLN A 199 -18.06 0.99 8.79
CA GLN A 199 -17.83 1.10 10.23
C GLN A 199 -16.33 0.96 10.51
N PHE A 200 -15.73 2.00 11.09
CA PHE A 200 -14.32 1.99 11.48
C PHE A 200 -14.14 1.62 12.96
N SER A 201 -13.26 0.65 13.23
CA SER A 201 -12.87 0.24 14.59
C SER A 201 -11.36 0.08 14.70
N GLU A 202 -10.82 0.30 15.89
CA GLU A 202 -9.43 -0.08 16.18
C GLU A 202 -9.37 -1.59 16.40
N LEU A 203 -8.36 -2.27 15.84
CA LEU A 203 -8.11 -3.70 16.06
C LEU A 203 -6.65 -4.02 15.76
N ASN A 204 -5.99 -4.72 16.68
CA ASN A 204 -4.66 -5.27 16.48
C ASN A 204 -4.78 -6.68 15.91
N LEU A 205 -4.37 -6.89 14.65
CA LEU A 205 -4.45 -8.20 14.03
C LEU A 205 -3.59 -9.26 14.74
N ALA A 206 -2.59 -8.87 15.52
CA ALA A 206 -1.78 -9.79 16.28
C ALA A 206 -2.46 -10.33 17.53
N ALA A 207 -3.41 -9.56 18.08
CA ALA A 207 -4.11 -9.88 19.32
C ALA A 207 -5.06 -11.08 19.17
N PRO A 208 -5.34 -11.81 20.27
CA PRO A 208 -6.21 -12.99 20.27
C PRO A 208 -7.69 -12.66 20.53
N ASP A 209 -8.10 -11.40 20.47
CA ASP A 209 -9.45 -10.91 20.80
C ASP A 209 -10.48 -11.06 19.65
N TYR A 210 -10.05 -11.67 18.54
CA TYR A 210 -10.89 -12.02 17.39
C TYR A 210 -10.57 -13.43 16.85
N PRO A 211 -11.53 -14.13 16.21
CA PRO A 211 -12.91 -13.71 15.90
C PRO A 211 -13.78 -13.52 17.14
N SER A 212 -14.60 -12.46 17.18
CA SER A 212 -15.63 -12.32 18.21
C SER A 212 -16.83 -11.50 17.74
N VAL A 213 -17.97 -11.68 18.42
CA VAL A 213 -19.16 -10.85 18.20
C VAL A 213 -18.88 -9.41 18.65
N ALA A 214 -18.12 -9.22 19.73
CA ALA A 214 -17.74 -7.91 20.27
C ALA A 214 -16.92 -7.08 19.27
N THR A 215 -15.95 -7.70 18.57
CA THR A 215 -15.16 -7.02 17.53
C THR A 215 -15.86 -6.98 16.17
N ASN A 216 -17.07 -7.55 16.07
CA ASN A 216 -17.85 -7.65 14.82
C ASN A 216 -17.13 -8.41 13.69
N THR A 217 -16.18 -9.28 14.02
CA THR A 217 -15.28 -9.98 13.07
C THR A 217 -15.76 -11.39 12.67
N HIS A 218 -17.00 -11.75 12.97
CA HIS A 218 -17.57 -13.08 12.67
C HIS A 218 -18.36 -13.09 11.35
N ALA A 219 -18.51 -14.29 10.78
CA ALA A 219 -19.34 -14.60 9.62
C ALA A 219 -19.09 -13.66 8.42
N MET A 220 -17.83 -13.36 8.13
CA MET A 220 -17.43 -12.54 7.00
C MET A 220 -17.60 -13.30 5.69
N ASP A 221 -18.16 -12.64 4.68
CA ASP A 221 -18.19 -13.15 3.31
C ASP A 221 -16.86 -12.89 2.60
N ILE A 222 -16.28 -11.71 2.83
CA ILE A 222 -15.03 -11.28 2.20
C ILE A 222 -14.17 -10.56 3.23
N ILE A 223 -12.89 -10.94 3.32
CA ILE A 223 -11.86 -10.22 4.08
C ILE A 223 -10.80 -9.72 3.09
N PHE A 224 -10.52 -8.43 3.14
CA PHE A 224 -9.35 -7.80 2.54
C PHE A 224 -8.27 -7.66 3.63
N CYS A 225 -7.06 -8.13 3.35
CA CYS A 225 -5.89 -7.88 4.18
C CYS A 225 -4.66 -7.77 3.26
N ARG A 226 -4.50 -6.59 2.65
CA ARG A 226 -3.53 -6.35 1.59
C ARG A 226 -2.46 -5.39 2.06
N ASN A 227 -1.20 -5.70 1.77
CA ASN A 227 -0.05 -4.90 2.18
C ASN A 227 0.04 -4.74 3.70
N VAL A 228 -0.24 -5.81 4.45
CA VAL A 228 -0.26 -5.84 5.93
C VAL A 228 0.55 -7.02 6.45
N LEU A 229 0.31 -8.22 5.91
CA LEU A 229 0.98 -9.45 6.35
C LEU A 229 2.49 -9.41 6.10
N MET A 230 2.95 -8.60 5.12
CA MET A 230 4.37 -8.35 4.86
C MET A 230 5.15 -7.73 6.04
N TYR A 231 4.46 -7.16 7.03
CA TYR A 231 5.07 -6.61 8.24
C TYR A 231 5.13 -7.61 9.40
N PHE A 232 4.49 -8.77 9.28
CA PHE A 232 4.48 -9.80 10.31
C PHE A 232 5.58 -10.82 10.07
N SER A 233 6.05 -11.46 11.16
CA SER A 233 6.86 -12.67 11.00
C SER A 233 5.99 -13.79 10.39
N LYS A 234 6.63 -14.76 9.73
CA LYS A 234 5.90 -15.89 9.13
C LYS A 234 4.99 -16.60 10.14
N GLN A 235 5.44 -16.76 11.37
CA GLN A 235 4.67 -17.41 12.43
C GLN A 235 3.44 -16.56 12.81
N GLN A 236 3.60 -15.24 12.93
CA GLN A 236 2.51 -14.36 13.27
C GLN A 236 1.49 -14.24 12.12
N ALA A 237 1.95 -14.15 10.87
CA ALA A 237 1.09 -14.17 9.70
C ALA A 237 0.22 -15.46 9.64
N LYS A 238 0.80 -16.63 9.94
CA LYS A 238 0.03 -17.89 10.03
C LYS A 238 -1.09 -17.84 11.07
N LYS A 239 -0.84 -17.28 12.25
CA LYS A 239 -1.87 -17.10 13.29
C LYS A 239 -2.99 -16.16 12.83
N VAL A 240 -2.62 -15.07 12.16
CA VAL A 240 -3.57 -14.10 11.59
C VAL A 240 -4.48 -14.76 10.54
N ILE A 241 -3.88 -15.52 9.62
CA ILE A 241 -4.63 -16.19 8.56
C ILE A 241 -5.57 -17.27 9.12
N GLU A 242 -5.13 -18.03 10.14
CA GLU A 242 -6.01 -18.99 10.79
C GLU A 242 -7.19 -18.30 11.47
N ARG A 243 -6.97 -17.15 12.14
CA ARG A 243 -8.07 -16.34 12.68
C ARG A 243 -8.99 -15.81 11.58
N PHE A 244 -8.46 -15.34 10.44
CA PHE A 244 -9.28 -14.97 9.28
C PHE A 244 -10.11 -16.13 8.73
N ARG A 245 -9.55 -17.34 8.69
CA ARG A 245 -10.28 -18.55 8.30
C ARG A 245 -11.47 -18.82 9.23
N GLN A 246 -11.32 -18.55 10.53
CA GLN A 246 -12.40 -18.68 11.51
C GLN A 246 -13.43 -17.53 11.39
N CYS A 247 -12.99 -16.33 11.00
CA CYS A 247 -13.86 -15.19 10.71
C CYS A 247 -14.75 -15.42 9.47
N LEU A 248 -14.24 -16.12 8.46
CA LEU A 248 -14.94 -16.34 7.18
C LEU A 248 -16.04 -17.39 7.27
N VAL A 249 -17.16 -17.15 6.57
CA VAL A 249 -18.12 -18.21 6.23
C VAL A 249 -17.49 -19.21 5.26
N ASP A 250 -18.05 -20.42 5.19
CA ASP A 250 -17.61 -21.41 4.21
C ASP A 250 -17.80 -20.90 2.78
N GLY A 251 -16.78 -21.05 1.94
CA GLY A 251 -16.76 -20.46 0.60
C GLY A 251 -16.53 -18.94 0.57
N GLY A 252 -16.31 -18.31 1.73
CA GLY A 252 -15.91 -16.91 1.83
C GLY A 252 -14.51 -16.64 1.28
N TRP A 253 -14.23 -15.38 0.97
CA TRP A 253 -13.03 -14.95 0.26
C TRP A 253 -12.04 -14.21 1.16
N LEU A 254 -10.77 -14.55 1.05
CA LEU A 254 -9.65 -13.80 1.58
C LEU A 254 -8.84 -13.22 0.42
N ILE A 255 -8.73 -11.89 0.42
CA ILE A 255 -8.03 -11.11 -0.60
C ILE A 255 -6.79 -10.51 0.05
N VAL A 256 -5.61 -10.94 -0.42
CA VAL A 256 -4.30 -10.47 0.02
C VAL A 256 -3.51 -9.95 -1.19
N ASN A 257 -2.42 -9.22 -0.96
CA ASN A 257 -1.56 -8.83 -2.08
C ASN A 257 -0.86 -10.08 -2.66
N PRO A 258 -0.63 -10.17 -3.98
CA PRO A 258 0.10 -11.29 -4.57
C PRO A 258 1.47 -11.59 -3.91
N SER A 259 2.19 -10.59 -3.43
CA SER A 259 3.47 -10.79 -2.73
C SER A 259 3.31 -11.46 -1.35
N GLU A 260 2.11 -11.45 -0.79
CA GLU A 260 1.75 -12.04 0.50
C GLU A 260 1.15 -13.45 0.34
N ALA A 261 0.87 -13.89 -0.89
CA ALA A 261 0.17 -15.11 -1.24
C ALA A 261 1.04 -16.39 -1.21
N SER A 262 1.88 -16.55 -0.19
CA SER A 262 2.72 -17.75 -0.02
C SER A 262 1.88 -18.97 0.36
N ALA A 263 1.94 -20.05 -0.42
CA ALA A 263 1.12 -21.24 -0.20
C ALA A 263 1.23 -21.85 1.21
N GLU A 264 2.40 -21.72 1.86
CA GLU A 264 2.64 -22.20 3.23
C GLU A 264 1.81 -21.49 4.31
N LEU A 265 1.29 -20.29 3.98
CA LEU A 265 0.56 -19.45 4.92
C LEU A 265 -0.95 -19.71 4.93
N PHE A 266 -1.50 -20.39 3.92
CA PHE A 266 -2.96 -20.51 3.71
C PHE A 266 -3.48 -21.96 3.72
N PRO A 267 -3.15 -22.80 4.73
CA PRO A 267 -3.81 -24.09 4.85
C PRO A 267 -5.33 -23.90 5.02
N GLY A 268 -6.12 -24.75 4.36
CA GLY A 268 -7.59 -24.66 4.40
C GLY A 268 -8.21 -23.59 3.48
N PHE A 269 -7.43 -23.05 2.55
CA PHE A 269 -7.92 -22.21 1.46
C PHE A 269 -7.60 -22.84 0.11
N ALA A 270 -8.57 -22.80 -0.81
CA ALA A 270 -8.33 -23.05 -2.23
C ALA A 270 -7.83 -21.76 -2.88
N ARG A 271 -6.79 -21.84 -3.71
CA ARG A 271 -6.31 -20.69 -4.47
C ARG A 271 -7.18 -20.53 -5.71
N VAL A 272 -7.55 -19.30 -6.00
CA VAL A 272 -8.26 -18.94 -7.21
C VAL A 272 -7.36 -18.01 -8.00
N CYS A 273 -6.81 -18.56 -9.09
CA CYS A 273 -5.83 -17.91 -9.93
C CYS A 273 -6.54 -17.22 -11.09
N TYR A 274 -6.40 -15.90 -11.14
CA TYR A 274 -6.69 -15.06 -12.29
C TYR A 274 -5.37 -14.76 -13.03
N PRO A 275 -5.42 -14.33 -14.31
CA PRO A 275 -4.20 -14.02 -15.07
C PRO A 275 -3.26 -12.98 -14.43
N ASP A 276 -3.77 -12.13 -13.55
CA ASP A 276 -3.09 -10.98 -12.92
C ASP A 276 -3.35 -10.87 -11.41
N ALA A 277 -3.98 -11.88 -10.80
CA ALA A 277 -4.30 -11.87 -9.37
C ALA A 277 -4.48 -13.28 -8.80
N ILE A 278 -4.19 -13.46 -7.52
CA ILE A 278 -4.42 -14.70 -6.78
C ILE A 278 -5.24 -14.35 -5.55
N TYR A 279 -6.37 -15.02 -5.37
CA TYR A 279 -7.22 -14.88 -4.18
C TYR A 279 -7.44 -16.24 -3.53
N PHE A 280 -7.94 -16.23 -2.30
CA PHE A 280 -8.11 -17.43 -1.50
C PHE A 280 -9.58 -17.59 -1.13
N GLN A 281 -10.11 -18.81 -1.30
CA GLN A 281 -11.47 -19.14 -0.90
C GLN A 281 -11.43 -20.19 0.21
N LYS A 282 -12.11 -19.95 1.32
CA LYS A 282 -12.17 -20.91 2.44
C LYS A 282 -12.81 -22.20 1.95
N THR A 283 -12.09 -23.32 2.10
CA THR A 283 -12.63 -24.63 1.72
C THR A 283 -13.74 -25.06 2.68
N THR A 284 -14.74 -25.75 2.15
CA THR A 284 -15.73 -26.44 2.99
C THR A 284 -15.09 -27.68 3.62
N HIS A 285 -15.54 -28.07 4.81
CA HIS A 285 -15.06 -29.29 5.46
C HIS A 285 -15.23 -30.50 4.51
N GLY A 286 -14.12 -31.15 4.15
CA GLY A 286 -14.09 -32.37 3.33
C GLY A 286 -13.66 -32.22 1.86
N SER A 287 -13.48 -31.01 1.34
CA SER A 287 -12.93 -30.80 -0.01
C SER A 287 -11.43 -30.51 0.03
N ALA A 288 -10.62 -31.23 -0.76
CA ALA A 288 -9.23 -30.88 -0.97
C ALA A 288 -9.12 -29.48 -1.63
N PRO A 289 -8.12 -28.65 -1.26
CA PRO A 289 -7.89 -27.39 -1.95
C PRO A 289 -7.45 -27.70 -3.39
N THR A 290 -8.30 -27.37 -4.36
CA THR A 290 -7.94 -27.45 -5.78
C THR A 290 -7.76 -26.03 -6.29
N ASP A 291 -6.62 -25.76 -6.94
CA ASP A 291 -6.37 -24.47 -7.57
C ASP A 291 -7.37 -24.26 -8.71
N ILE A 292 -8.18 -23.20 -8.60
CA ILE A 292 -9.18 -22.84 -9.60
C ILE A 292 -8.57 -21.81 -10.53
N HIS A 293 -8.28 -22.20 -11.78
CA HIS A 293 -7.84 -21.26 -12.81
C HIS A 293 -9.06 -20.65 -13.52
N ARG A 294 -9.24 -19.32 -13.41
CA ARG A 294 -10.30 -18.61 -14.14
C ARG A 294 -9.72 -17.99 -15.42
N ALA A 295 -10.19 -18.46 -16.56
CA ALA A 295 -9.88 -17.87 -17.86
C ALA A 295 -10.56 -16.49 -18.03
N LYS A 296 -9.97 -15.64 -18.87
CA LYS A 296 -10.45 -14.28 -19.18
C LYS A 296 -11.86 -14.37 -19.80
N LYS A 297 -12.89 -13.86 -19.12
CA LYS A 297 -14.02 -13.25 -19.86
C LYS A 297 -13.57 -11.84 -20.24
N PRO A 298 -13.65 -11.43 -21.53
CA PRO A 298 -13.34 -10.06 -21.88
C PRO A 298 -14.28 -9.16 -21.09
N ALA A 299 -13.71 -8.29 -20.26
CA ALA A 299 -14.49 -7.21 -19.68
C ALA A 299 -14.93 -6.34 -20.86
N SER A 300 -16.22 -6.41 -21.22
CA SER A 300 -16.85 -5.34 -21.99
C SER A 300 -16.67 -4.09 -21.15
N VAL A 301 -15.77 -3.21 -21.58
CA VAL A 301 -15.81 -1.83 -21.15
C VAL A 301 -17.15 -1.33 -21.63
N THR A 302 -18.15 -1.27 -20.74
CA THR A 302 -19.33 -0.45 -21.00
C THR A 302 -18.81 0.95 -21.16
N HIS A 303 -18.65 1.37 -22.43
CA HIS A 303 -18.57 2.76 -22.81
C HIS A 303 -19.79 3.43 -22.18
N LEU A 304 -19.58 4.11 -21.05
CA LEU A 304 -20.53 5.11 -20.59
C LEU A 304 -20.51 6.17 -21.68
N ASN A 305 -21.60 6.29 -22.43
CA ASN A 305 -21.77 7.34 -23.43
C ASN A 305 -21.43 8.68 -22.77
N PRO A 306 -20.55 9.50 -23.37
CA PRO A 306 -20.26 10.82 -22.83
C PRO A 306 -21.56 11.65 -22.82
N PRO A 307 -21.90 12.33 -21.71
CA PRO A 307 -22.97 13.30 -21.72
C PRO A 307 -22.61 14.44 -22.69
N SER A 308 -23.63 14.96 -23.38
CA SER A 308 -23.49 16.03 -24.38
C SER A 308 -22.77 17.26 -23.82
N PRO A 309 -22.00 17.98 -24.66
CA PRO A 309 -21.20 19.11 -24.20
C PRO A 309 -22.09 20.25 -23.70
N VAL A 310 -21.88 20.64 -22.44
CA VAL A 310 -22.42 21.89 -21.88
C VAL A 310 -21.41 23.00 -22.19
N THR A 311 -21.85 24.05 -22.89
CA THR A 311 -21.06 25.25 -23.19
C THR A 311 -20.78 26.02 -21.90
N ILE A 312 -19.52 26.05 -21.46
CA ILE A 312 -19.09 26.88 -20.33
C ILE A 312 -18.65 28.25 -20.87
N VAL A 313 -19.34 29.30 -20.41
CA VAL A 313 -18.96 30.70 -20.63
C VAL A 313 -17.73 31.01 -19.78
N ALA A 314 -16.66 31.48 -20.43
CA ALA A 314 -15.41 31.83 -19.76
C ALA A 314 -15.57 33.07 -18.87
N VAL A 315 -15.29 32.92 -17.58
CA VAL A 315 -15.03 34.05 -16.68
C VAL A 315 -13.55 34.00 -16.31
N THR A 316 -12.82 35.07 -16.64
CA THR A 316 -11.40 35.23 -16.32
C THR A 316 -11.22 35.64 -14.85
N PRO A 317 -10.41 34.93 -14.05
CA PRO A 317 -10.04 35.40 -12.71
C PRO A 317 -8.91 36.44 -12.79
N LYS A 318 -9.06 37.49 -11.98
CA LYS A 318 -8.11 38.59 -11.81
C LYS A 318 -6.99 38.18 -10.84
N ALA A 319 -5.73 38.41 -11.20
CA ALA A 319 -4.56 38.04 -10.39
C ALA A 319 -4.49 38.82 -9.05
N PRO A 320 -4.12 38.19 -7.92
CA PRO A 320 -3.83 38.91 -6.68
C PRO A 320 -2.39 39.45 -6.68
N ARG A 321 -2.24 40.68 -6.14
CA ARG A 321 -0.96 41.38 -5.98
C ARG A 321 -0.17 40.81 -4.79
N LEU A 322 1.09 40.43 -5.04
CA LEU A 322 2.06 40.09 -4.00
C LEU A 322 2.49 41.35 -3.21
N ARG A 323 2.48 41.26 -1.87
CA ARG A 323 3.20 42.17 -0.98
C ARG A 323 4.47 41.48 -0.50
N ASN A 324 5.63 42.05 -0.84
CA ASN A 324 6.93 41.70 -0.28
C ASN A 324 7.03 42.16 1.19
N PRO A 325 7.68 41.35 2.03
CA PRO A 325 8.69 41.87 2.95
C PRO A 325 10.06 41.27 2.60
N GLN A 326 11.04 42.14 2.46
CA GLN A 326 12.45 41.79 2.28
C GLN A 326 13.00 41.13 3.55
N CYS A 327 13.68 39.99 3.41
CA CYS A 327 14.72 39.57 4.35
C CYS A 327 15.84 38.87 3.55
N LYS A 328 17.10 39.23 3.86
CA LYS A 328 18.31 38.85 3.11
C LYS A 328 18.64 37.36 3.31
N PRO A 329 19.29 36.71 2.33
CA PRO A 329 19.76 35.33 2.50
C PRO A 329 20.97 35.31 3.43
N GLU A 330 20.80 34.73 4.62
CA GLU A 330 21.91 34.35 5.48
C GLU A 330 22.48 33.03 4.98
N GLN A 331 23.74 33.07 4.55
CA GLN A 331 24.51 31.89 4.18
C GLN A 331 24.79 31.06 5.43
N ALA A 332 24.00 30.01 5.66
CA ALA A 332 24.38 28.93 6.54
C ALA A 332 25.17 27.89 5.73
N VAL A 333 26.49 27.97 5.83
CA VAL A 333 27.42 26.91 5.48
C VAL A 333 27.13 25.72 6.40
N ALA A 334 26.58 24.64 5.86
CA ALA A 334 26.58 23.33 6.49
C ALA A 334 27.39 22.39 5.61
N SER A 335 28.51 21.96 6.17
CA SER A 335 29.59 21.14 5.63
C SER A 335 29.16 20.03 4.68
N GLU A 336 29.72 20.10 3.46
CA GLU A 336 30.02 18.96 2.60
C GLU A 336 30.84 17.93 3.41
N GLY A 337 30.16 16.88 3.86
CA GLY A 337 30.77 15.75 4.56
C GLY A 337 29.90 14.50 4.46
N ASP A 338 29.10 14.40 3.38
CA ASP A 338 28.13 13.32 3.22
C ASP A 338 28.73 12.18 2.42
N LEU A 339 28.69 10.97 2.98
CA LEU A 339 28.93 9.73 2.25
C LEU A 339 27.97 9.69 1.04
N GLN A 340 28.47 10.02 -0.14
CA GLN A 340 27.78 9.97 -1.41
C GLN A 340 27.61 8.51 -1.86
N THR A 341 26.68 7.77 -1.25
CA THR A 341 26.40 6.37 -1.60
C THR A 341 25.46 6.25 -2.79
N ALA A 342 25.66 5.22 -3.62
CA ALA A 342 24.83 4.92 -4.79
C ALA A 342 23.32 4.86 -4.43
N GLU A 343 22.98 4.35 -3.25
CA GLU A 343 21.60 4.25 -2.74
C GLU A 343 20.89 5.61 -2.63
N ILE A 344 21.58 6.67 -2.19
CA ILE A 344 20.99 8.01 -2.06
C ILE A 344 20.67 8.59 -3.43
N PHE A 345 21.57 8.40 -4.39
CA PHE A 345 21.34 8.84 -5.76
C PHE A 345 20.25 8.01 -6.44
N HIS A 346 20.11 6.73 -6.10
CA HIS A 346 19.03 5.89 -6.59
C HIS A 346 17.67 6.40 -6.07
N ALA A 347 17.54 6.66 -4.77
CA ALA A 347 16.32 7.23 -4.20
C ALA A 347 15.97 8.60 -4.83
N LYS A 348 16.97 9.48 -5.02
CA LYS A 348 16.78 10.77 -5.70
C LYS A 348 16.36 10.62 -7.16
N ALA A 349 16.88 9.62 -7.87
CA ALA A 349 16.48 9.31 -9.23
C ALA A 349 15.01 8.87 -9.31
N LEU A 350 14.55 7.99 -8.41
CA LEU A 350 13.15 7.53 -8.38
C LEU A 350 12.19 8.68 -8.12
N LEU A 351 12.48 9.54 -7.12
CA LEU A 351 11.69 10.73 -6.84
C LEU A 351 11.62 11.69 -8.04
N ALA A 352 12.71 11.84 -8.79
CA ALA A 352 12.75 12.67 -10.00
C ALA A 352 11.99 12.04 -11.18
N ILE A 353 11.98 10.70 -11.30
CA ILE A 353 11.13 10.00 -12.28
C ILE A 353 9.66 10.23 -11.96
N GLU A 354 9.28 10.13 -10.68
CA GLU A 354 7.91 10.33 -10.22
C GLU A 354 7.42 11.78 -10.39
N SER A 355 8.30 12.76 -10.19
CA SER A 355 7.98 14.18 -10.43
C SER A 355 7.96 14.56 -11.91
N GLY A 356 8.31 13.63 -12.81
CA GLY A 356 8.44 13.87 -14.24
C GLY A 356 9.68 14.69 -14.62
N ASP A 357 10.56 14.99 -13.68
CA ASP A 357 11.84 15.66 -13.95
C ASP A 357 12.86 14.67 -14.53
N GLN A 358 12.71 14.42 -15.83
CA GLN A 358 13.59 13.51 -16.57
C GLN A 358 15.06 13.94 -16.57
N ARG A 359 15.34 15.24 -16.41
CA ARG A 359 16.71 15.77 -16.41
C ARG A 359 17.41 15.39 -15.12
N ASP A 360 16.77 15.63 -13.99
CA ASP A 360 17.32 15.27 -12.69
C ASP A 360 17.32 13.76 -12.46
N ALA A 361 16.32 13.03 -12.97
CA ALA A 361 16.32 11.56 -12.95
C ALA A 361 17.57 11.00 -13.66
N MET A 362 17.83 11.45 -14.89
CA MET A 362 18.99 11.01 -15.66
C MET A 362 20.32 11.40 -15.02
N LYS A 363 20.39 12.59 -14.41
CA LYS A 363 21.58 13.06 -13.68
C LYS A 363 21.90 12.15 -12.49
N ASN A 364 20.90 11.82 -11.69
CA ASN A 364 21.08 10.98 -10.51
C ASN A 364 21.38 9.52 -10.90
N LEU A 365 20.70 8.95 -11.90
CA LEU A 365 20.99 7.59 -12.39
C LEU A 365 22.41 7.43 -12.92
N LYS A 366 22.93 8.42 -13.66
CA LYS A 366 24.34 8.42 -14.09
C LYS A 366 25.29 8.44 -12.91
N ARG A 367 24.92 9.08 -11.81
CA ARG A 367 25.72 9.08 -10.57
C ARG A 367 25.64 7.73 -9.86
N VAL A 368 24.50 7.03 -9.90
CA VAL A 368 24.39 5.64 -9.42
C VAL A 368 25.33 4.74 -10.21
N VAL A 369 25.25 4.72 -11.54
CA VAL A 369 26.12 3.87 -12.39
C VAL A 369 27.61 4.21 -12.22
N TYR A 370 27.95 5.48 -11.96
CA TYR A 370 29.33 5.86 -11.68
C TYR A 370 29.87 5.29 -10.36
N LEU A 371 29.01 5.20 -9.34
CA LEU A 371 29.37 4.71 -8.00
C LEU A 371 29.25 3.18 -7.88
N ASP A 372 28.29 2.61 -8.61
CA ASP A 372 28.01 1.17 -8.68
C ASP A 372 27.68 0.78 -10.14
N PRO A 373 28.69 0.39 -10.93
CA PRO A 373 28.52 -0.02 -12.32
C PRO A 373 27.71 -1.30 -12.50
N ASP A 374 27.56 -2.13 -11.46
CA ASP A 374 26.81 -3.39 -11.51
C ASP A 374 25.33 -3.19 -11.10
N CYS A 375 24.88 -1.95 -10.88
CA CYS A 375 23.51 -1.63 -10.50
C CYS A 375 22.53 -1.88 -11.67
N ILE A 376 21.94 -3.07 -11.70
CA ILE A 376 20.98 -3.54 -12.71
C ILE A 376 19.82 -2.54 -12.93
N LEU A 377 19.25 -2.04 -11.83
CA LEU A 377 18.10 -1.13 -11.88
C LEU A 377 18.46 0.23 -12.48
N ALA A 378 19.66 0.74 -12.21
CA ALA A 378 20.08 2.03 -12.77
C ALA A 378 20.17 1.95 -14.29
N HIS A 379 20.76 0.88 -14.83
CA HIS A 379 20.80 0.63 -16.27
C HIS A 379 19.40 0.45 -16.87
N PHE A 380 18.54 -0.34 -16.23
CA PHE A 380 17.17 -0.54 -16.69
C PHE A 380 16.37 0.78 -16.75
N LEU A 381 16.37 1.57 -15.67
CA LEU A 381 15.65 2.84 -15.59
C LEU A 381 16.18 3.88 -16.58
N MET A 382 17.50 3.95 -16.80
CA MET A 382 18.09 4.79 -17.84
C MET A 382 17.60 4.39 -19.23
N GLY A 383 17.52 3.08 -19.52
CA GLY A 383 16.98 2.56 -20.77
C GLY A 383 15.52 2.95 -21.00
N VAL A 384 14.67 2.83 -19.98
CA VAL A 384 13.26 3.25 -20.04
C VAL A 384 13.12 4.74 -20.32
N LEU A 385 13.87 5.60 -19.60
CA LEU A 385 13.83 7.05 -19.80
C LEU A 385 14.33 7.46 -21.20
N GLN A 386 15.38 6.82 -21.71
CA GLN A 386 15.90 7.09 -23.05
C GLN A 386 14.94 6.60 -24.14
N SER A 387 14.28 5.47 -23.94
CA SER A 387 13.25 4.97 -24.86
C SER A 387 12.06 5.92 -24.94
N ALA A 388 11.66 6.55 -23.83
CA ALA A 388 10.59 7.54 -23.80
C ALA A 388 10.95 8.84 -24.55
N GLN A 389 12.24 9.13 -24.75
CA GLN A 389 12.74 10.27 -25.52
C GLN A 389 13.09 9.92 -26.97
N SER A 390 12.65 8.75 -27.46
CA SER A 390 12.99 8.23 -28.81
C SER A 390 14.49 8.08 -29.06
N LYS A 391 15.31 7.96 -28.01
CA LYS A 391 16.77 7.71 -28.10
C LYS A 391 17.03 6.21 -28.12
N HIS A 392 16.55 5.55 -29.17
CA HIS A 392 16.51 4.08 -29.25
C HIS A 392 17.90 3.41 -29.16
N SER A 393 18.94 4.02 -29.74
CA SER A 393 20.30 3.49 -29.69
C SER A 393 20.91 3.54 -28.27
N GLU A 394 20.70 4.65 -27.56
CA GLU A 394 21.16 4.79 -26.18
C GLU A 394 20.39 3.87 -25.24
N ALA A 395 19.08 3.76 -25.42
CA ALA A 395 18.21 2.87 -24.66
C ALA A 395 18.63 1.40 -24.85
N ALA A 396 18.86 0.97 -26.09
CA ALA A 396 19.32 -0.38 -26.39
C ALA A 396 20.65 -0.70 -25.68
N ARG A 397 21.60 0.24 -25.63
CA ARG A 397 22.86 0.05 -24.90
C ARG A 397 22.64 -0.17 -23.41
N GLN A 398 21.74 0.60 -22.79
CA GLN A 398 21.45 0.43 -21.36
C GLN A 398 20.71 -0.88 -21.07
N PHE A 399 19.79 -1.27 -21.95
CA PHE A 399 19.09 -2.56 -21.86
C PHE A 399 20.02 -3.75 -22.03
N SER A 400 21.00 -3.69 -22.95
CA SER A 400 22.03 -4.73 -23.06
C SER A 400 22.87 -4.83 -21.79
N ALA A 401 23.31 -3.70 -21.21
CA ALA A 401 24.08 -3.70 -19.96
C ALA A 401 23.28 -4.32 -18.80
N ALA A 402 22.01 -3.94 -18.64
CA ALA A 402 21.13 -4.55 -17.64
C ALA A 402 20.93 -6.05 -17.88
N SER A 403 20.77 -6.48 -19.14
CA SER A 403 20.59 -7.89 -19.51
C SER A 403 21.84 -8.74 -19.22
N GLU A 404 23.04 -8.20 -19.47
CA GLU A 404 24.30 -8.89 -19.19
C GLU A 404 24.50 -9.09 -17.68
N LEU A 405 24.15 -8.10 -16.87
CA LEU A 405 24.20 -8.20 -15.42
C LEU A 405 23.15 -9.18 -14.88
N LEU A 406 21.93 -9.15 -15.43
CA LEU A 406 20.86 -10.09 -15.08
C LEU A 406 21.17 -11.54 -15.46
N ALA A 407 21.99 -11.78 -16.49
CA ALA A 407 22.38 -13.14 -16.88
C ALA A 407 23.26 -13.84 -15.84
N LYS A 408 23.80 -13.10 -14.86
CA LYS A 408 24.57 -13.63 -13.72
C LYS A 408 23.67 -14.14 -12.58
N LEU A 409 22.35 -13.90 -12.64
CA LEU A 409 21.36 -14.29 -11.63
C LEU A 409 20.48 -15.44 -12.15
N ASN A 410 19.97 -16.28 -11.25
CA ASN A 410 18.92 -17.24 -11.61
C ASN A 410 17.59 -16.51 -11.80
N GLY A 411 16.66 -17.09 -12.57
CA GLY A 411 15.38 -16.44 -12.90
C GLY A 411 14.53 -16.04 -11.68
N ASP A 412 14.59 -16.84 -10.61
CA ASP A 412 13.85 -16.60 -9.36
C ASP A 412 14.57 -15.68 -8.38
N ASP A 413 15.85 -15.33 -8.64
CA ASP A 413 16.62 -14.47 -7.76
C ASP A 413 16.05 -13.05 -7.79
N ILE A 414 15.95 -12.41 -6.61
CA ILE A 414 15.48 -11.05 -6.49
C ILE A 414 16.57 -10.08 -6.92
N VAL A 415 16.24 -9.17 -7.84
CA VAL A 415 17.16 -8.12 -8.29
C VAL A 415 17.51 -7.21 -7.11
N PRO A 416 18.79 -6.99 -6.78
CA PRO A 416 19.18 -6.14 -5.67
C PRO A 416 18.60 -4.72 -5.80
N GLY A 417 18.00 -4.22 -4.71
CA GLY A 417 17.39 -2.88 -4.65
C GLY A 417 16.03 -2.73 -5.36
N SER A 418 15.41 -3.84 -5.81
CA SER A 418 14.19 -3.82 -6.64
C SER A 418 12.88 -3.98 -5.88
N ASP A 419 12.91 -3.95 -4.55
CA ASP A 419 11.76 -4.24 -3.67
C ASP A 419 11.04 -5.56 -4.00
N GLY A 420 11.80 -6.59 -4.39
CA GLY A 420 11.28 -7.94 -4.59
C GLY A 420 10.97 -8.33 -6.03
N LEU A 421 11.50 -7.63 -7.04
CA LEU A 421 11.34 -8.04 -8.45
C LEU A 421 12.24 -9.24 -8.78
N PRO A 422 11.70 -10.35 -9.32
CA PRO A 422 12.51 -11.46 -9.83
C PRO A 422 13.30 -11.07 -11.07
N ALA A 423 14.50 -11.63 -11.23
CA ALA A 423 15.37 -11.40 -12.38
C ALA A 423 14.69 -11.78 -13.70
N ALA A 424 13.91 -12.88 -13.73
CA ALA A 424 13.16 -13.31 -14.91
C ALA A 424 12.16 -12.25 -15.40
N TYR A 425 11.47 -11.58 -14.48
CA TYR A 425 10.52 -10.51 -14.82
C TYR A 425 11.20 -9.32 -15.47
N LEU A 426 12.38 -8.93 -14.96
CA LEU A 426 13.13 -7.81 -15.51
C LEU A 426 13.75 -8.16 -16.87
N GLN A 427 14.20 -9.40 -17.06
CA GLN A 427 14.65 -9.90 -18.36
C GLN A 427 13.53 -9.89 -19.42
N GLU A 428 12.32 -10.33 -19.07
CA GLU A 428 11.16 -10.26 -19.97
C GLU A 428 10.78 -8.81 -20.32
N SER A 429 10.81 -7.92 -19.33
CA SER A 429 10.56 -6.49 -19.52
C SER A 429 11.55 -5.87 -20.51
N ILE A 430 12.84 -6.14 -20.33
CA ILE A 430 13.91 -5.68 -21.22
C ILE A 430 13.71 -6.21 -22.65
N ARG A 431 13.34 -7.49 -22.80
CA ARG A 431 13.05 -8.10 -24.12
C ARG A 431 11.90 -7.37 -24.80
N SER A 432 10.81 -7.08 -24.09
CA SER A 432 9.67 -6.33 -24.63
C SER A 432 10.04 -4.92 -25.11
N TYR A 433 10.89 -4.21 -24.36
CA TYR A 433 11.39 -2.89 -24.77
C TYR A 433 12.31 -2.96 -26.00
N MET A 434 13.17 -3.97 -26.09
CA MET A 434 14.05 -4.15 -27.25
C MET A 434 13.29 -4.56 -28.51
N ASP A 435 12.25 -5.38 -28.40
CA ASP A 435 11.42 -5.79 -29.54
C ASP A 435 10.62 -4.60 -30.09
N LYS A 436 10.08 -3.75 -29.22
CA LYS A 436 9.39 -2.50 -29.60
C LYS A 436 10.28 -1.47 -30.28
N ALA A 437 11.59 -1.53 -30.06
CA ALA A 437 12.55 -0.63 -30.71
C ALA A 437 12.97 -1.13 -32.10
N ARG A 438 12.63 -2.36 -32.48
CA ARG A 438 12.92 -2.99 -33.78
C ARG A 438 11.72 -2.98 -34.74
N SER A 439 10.51 -2.87 -34.20
CA SER A 439 9.25 -2.64 -34.92
C SER A 439 9.04 -1.16 -35.20
#